data_AF-A0A2E9XJJ9-F1
#
_entry.id   AF-A0A2E9XJJ9-F1
#
_cell.length_a   1.000
_cell.length_b   1.000
_cell.length_c   1.000
_cell.angle_alpha   90.00
_cell.angle_beta   90.00
_cell.angle_gamma   90.00
#
_symmetry.space_group_name_H-M   'P 1'
#
loop_
_entity.id
_entity.type
_entity.pdbx_description
1 polymer ?
#
loop_
_entity_poly.entity_id
_entity_poly.type
_entity_poly.pdbx_seq_one_letter_code
_entity_poly.pdbx_strand_id
1 'polypeptide(L)'
;MDRHKLSRRRWRGIAADGTEFGIDVAEAIRHGDCVYQTESTCYIIEQEPEACLLILLTEVCNAAWIGWMIGNLHFKASFSEE
;
A
#
# COMPACT_ATOMS: atom_id res chain seq x y z
N MET A 1 -8.67 2.22 3.03
CA MET A 1 -7.78 3.36 2.69
C MET A 1 -7.17 3.16 1.30
N ASP A 2 -7.20 4.18 0.44
CA ASP A 2 -6.57 4.13 -0.89
C ASP A 2 -5.02 4.07 -0.84
N ARG A 3 -4.41 3.32 -1.78
CA ARG A 3 -2.95 3.12 -1.85
C ARG A 3 -2.15 4.40 -2.08
N HIS A 4 -2.70 5.38 -2.80
CA HIS A 4 -1.99 6.64 -3.07
C HIS A 4 -1.89 7.48 -1.80
N LYS A 5 -2.91 7.43 -0.95
CA LYS A 5 -2.87 8.04 0.38
C LYS A 5 -1.82 7.35 1.27
N LEU A 6 -1.84 6.01 1.34
CA LEU A 6 -0.89 5.24 2.17
C LEU A 6 0.57 5.40 1.72
N SER A 7 0.81 5.61 0.41
CA SER A 7 2.17 5.87 -0.11
C SER A 7 2.80 7.18 0.37
N ARG A 8 2.04 8.06 1.03
CA ARG A 8 2.53 9.35 1.57
C ARG A 8 2.96 9.18 3.03
N ARG A 9 4.01 9.91 3.41
CA ARG A 9 4.48 10.00 4.81
C ARG A 9 3.61 10.85 5.72
N ARG A 10 2.85 11.77 5.14
CA ARG A 10 1.99 12.70 5.88
C ARG A 10 0.59 12.74 5.29
N TRP A 11 -0.42 12.47 6.12
CA TRP A 11 -1.82 12.49 5.73
C TRP A 11 -2.74 12.50 6.97
N ARG A 12 -4.03 12.76 6.75
CA ARG A 12 -5.07 12.64 7.79
C ARG A 12 -6.04 11.54 7.48
N GLY A 13 -6.49 10.79 8.48
CA GLY A 13 -7.48 9.72 8.35
C GLY A 13 -8.47 9.74 9.49
N ILE A 14 -9.60 9.07 9.27
CA ILE A 14 -10.63 8.86 10.29
C ILE A 14 -10.78 7.35 10.41
N ALA A 15 -10.70 6.84 11.64
CA ALA A 15 -10.94 5.43 11.94
C ALA A 15 -12.44 5.12 11.91
N ALA A 16 -12.79 3.83 11.92
CA ALA A 16 -14.17 3.38 11.81
C ALA A 16 -15.08 3.86 12.97
N ASP A 17 -14.49 4.14 14.14
CA ASP A 17 -15.17 4.68 15.31
C ASP A 17 -15.31 6.22 15.30
N GLY A 18 -14.81 6.88 14.24
CA GLY A 18 -14.80 8.34 14.12
C GLY A 18 -13.55 9.02 14.67
N THR A 19 -12.60 8.29 15.25
CA THR A 19 -11.36 8.87 15.78
C THR A 19 -10.49 9.45 14.65
N GLU A 20 -10.09 10.72 14.77
CA GLU A 20 -9.24 11.39 13.79
C GLU A 20 -7.75 11.16 14.05
N PHE A 21 -7.00 10.86 12.99
CA PHE A 21 -5.55 10.68 13.02
C PHE A 21 -4.84 11.64 12.07
N GLY A 22 -3.83 12.34 12.58
CA GLY A 22 -2.79 12.99 11.78
C GLY A 22 -1.56 12.09 11.74
N ILE A 23 -1.27 11.50 10.59
CA ILE A 23 -0.11 10.63 10.38
C ILE A 23 1.05 11.48 9.87
N ASP A 24 2.20 11.38 10.53
CA ASP A 24 3.48 11.94 10.12
C ASP A 24 4.60 10.96 10.50
N VAL A 25 5.09 10.21 9.53
CA VAL A 25 5.98 9.06 9.74
C VAL A 25 7.23 9.14 8.87
N ALA A 26 8.32 8.51 9.30
CA ALA A 26 9.57 8.47 8.56
C ALA A 26 9.43 7.69 7.23
N GLU A 27 8.62 6.64 7.23
CA GLU A 27 8.37 5.76 6.09
C GLU A 27 6.88 5.56 5.86
N ALA A 28 6.49 5.26 4.61
CA ALA A 28 5.10 5.03 4.25
C ALA A 28 4.55 3.77 4.94
N ILE A 29 3.33 3.88 5.46
CA ILE A 29 2.65 2.81 6.20
C ILE A 29 2.01 1.83 5.21
N ARG A 30 1.98 0.55 5.57
CA ARG A 30 1.45 -0.53 4.75
C ARG A 30 0.14 -1.06 5.34
N HIS A 31 -0.57 -1.84 4.54
CA HIS A 31 -1.69 -2.62 5.03
C HIS A 31 -1.25 -3.55 6.17
N GLY A 32 -2.03 -3.60 7.25
CA GLY A 32 -1.78 -4.43 8.42
C GLY A 32 -0.96 -3.77 9.52
N ASP A 33 -0.33 -2.61 9.27
CA ASP A 33 0.43 -1.89 10.31
C ASP A 33 -0.52 -1.34 11.39
N CYS A 34 -0.19 -1.51 12.68
CA CYS A 34 -0.89 -0.82 13.76
C CYS A 34 -0.27 0.56 13.98
N VAL A 35 -1.07 1.61 13.80
CA VAL A 35 -0.61 3.01 13.90
C VAL A 35 -0.77 3.61 15.28
N TYR A 36 -1.66 3.04 16.09
CA TYR A 36 -1.89 3.46 17.46
C TYR A 36 -2.54 2.32 18.25
N GLN A 37 -2.17 2.17 19.52
CA GLN A 37 -2.72 1.16 20.40
C GLN A 37 -3.00 1.75 21.79
N THR A 38 -4.15 1.40 22.35
CA THR A 38 -4.54 1.61 23.73
C THR A 38 -4.61 0.26 24.46
N GLU A 39 -5.00 0.26 25.74
CA GLU A 39 -5.20 -0.99 26.50
C GLU A 39 -6.26 -1.92 25.89
N SER A 40 -7.23 -1.37 25.16
CA SER A 40 -8.39 -2.11 24.66
C SER A 40 -8.59 -2.03 23.14
N THR A 41 -7.76 -1.28 22.41
CA THR A 41 -7.97 -1.01 20.98
C THR A 41 -6.64 -0.92 20.22
N CYS A 42 -6.53 -1.56 19.04
CA CYS A 42 -5.47 -1.29 18.07
C CYS A 42 -6.11 -0.70 16.81
N TYR A 43 -5.50 0.36 16.29
CA TYR A 43 -5.89 0.98 15.02
C TYR A 43 -5.00 0.44 13.93
N ILE A 44 -5.55 -0.42 13.08
CA ILE A 44 -4.83 -1.11 11.99
C ILE A 44 -5.13 -0.43 10.66
N ILE A 45 -4.11 -0.28 9.80
CA ILE A 45 -4.32 0.18 8.43
C ILE A 45 -4.97 -0.92 7.59
N GLU A 46 -6.20 -0.67 7.17
CA GLU A 46 -6.88 -1.45 6.14
C GLU A 46 -6.80 -0.73 4.80
N GLN A 47 -6.04 -1.29 3.85
CA GLN A 47 -6.03 -0.80 2.47
C GLN A 47 -7.29 -1.31 1.76
N GLU A 48 -7.97 -0.42 1.04
CA GLU A 48 -9.13 -0.84 0.25
C GLU A 48 -8.68 -1.76 -0.89
N PRO A 49 -9.40 -2.88 -1.11
CA PRO A 49 -9.17 -3.71 -2.29
C PRO A 49 -9.34 -2.89 -3.58
N GLU A 50 -8.47 -3.11 -4.55
CA GLU A 50 -8.55 -2.52 -5.87
C GLU A 50 -8.42 -3.60 -6.95
N ALA A 51 -8.93 -3.33 -8.15
CA ALA A 51 -8.75 -4.23 -9.27
C ALA A 51 -7.28 -4.22 -9.72
N CYS A 52 -6.64 -5.39 -9.70
CA CYS A 52 -5.25 -5.57 -10.10
C CYS A 52 -5.16 -6.46 -11.35
N LEU A 53 -4.18 -6.15 -12.21
CA LEU A 53 -3.77 -7.06 -13.27
C LEU A 53 -2.65 -7.95 -12.73
N LEU A 54 -2.93 -9.24 -12.55
CA LEU A 54 -1.92 -10.22 -12.16
C LEU A 54 -1.13 -10.65 -13.39
N ILE A 55 0.19 -10.54 -13.32
CA ILE A 55 1.11 -10.90 -14.40
C ILE A 55 2.05 -11.99 -13.89
N LEU A 56 1.90 -13.20 -14.41
CA LEU A 56 2.82 -14.30 -14.11
C LEU A 56 4.14 -14.10 -14.88
N LEU A 57 5.25 -14.09 -14.15
CA LEU A 57 6.59 -13.90 -14.70
C LEU A 57 7.31 -15.24 -14.77
N THR A 58 7.19 -15.95 -15.88
CA THR A 58 7.76 -17.31 -16.03
C THR A 58 9.16 -17.33 -16.65
N GLU A 59 9.44 -16.39 -17.56
CA GLU A 59 10.68 -16.34 -18.34
C GLU A 59 11.45 -15.05 -18.05
N VAL A 60 12.77 -15.17 -17.79
CA VAL A 60 13.61 -14.05 -17.31
C VAL A 60 13.61 -12.86 -18.29
N CYS A 61 13.72 -13.13 -19.59
CA CYS A 61 13.75 -12.04 -20.60
C CYS A 61 12.39 -11.31 -20.67
N ASN A 62 11.28 -12.06 -20.59
CA ASN A 62 9.94 -11.47 -20.61
C ASN A 62 9.69 -10.65 -19.34
N ALA A 63 10.13 -11.16 -18.19
CA ALA A 63 10.02 -10.46 -16.92
C ALA A 63 10.77 -9.12 -16.92
N ALA A 64 12.00 -9.11 -17.45
CA ALA A 64 12.78 -7.88 -17.60
C ALA A 64 12.08 -6.86 -18.53
N TRP A 65 11.52 -7.34 -19.64
CA TRP A 65 10.84 -6.46 -20.60
C TRP A 65 9.54 -5.88 -20.03
N ILE A 66 8.71 -6.70 -19.37
CA ILE A 66 7.50 -6.25 -18.69
C ILE A 66 7.84 -5.24 -17.58
N GLY A 67 8.84 -5.55 -16.75
CA GLY A 67 9.30 -4.64 -15.70
C GLY A 67 9.75 -3.28 -16.25
N TRP A 68 10.50 -3.30 -17.35
CA TRP A 68 10.89 -2.08 -18.06
C TRP A 68 9.69 -1.29 -18.59
N MET A 69 8.73 -1.94 -19.24
CA MET A 69 7.54 -1.27 -19.79
C MET A 69 6.69 -0.61 -18.70
N ILE A 70 6.41 -1.33 -17.61
CA ILE A 70 5.64 -0.84 -16.47
C ILE A 70 6.32 0.39 -15.86
N GLY A 71 7.65 0.32 -15.64
CA GLY A 71 8.43 1.42 -15.12
C GLY A 71 8.46 2.63 -16.05
N ASN A 72 8.67 2.42 -17.35
CA ASN A 72 8.73 3.48 -18.36
C ASN A 72 7.39 4.22 -18.53
N LEU A 73 6.27 3.54 -18.28
CA LEU A 73 4.93 4.14 -18.30
C LEU A 73 4.50 4.70 -16.94
N HIS A 74 5.38 4.66 -15.94
CA HIS A 74 5.10 5.10 -14.57
C HIS A 74 3.87 4.42 -13.93
N PHE A 75 3.58 3.18 -14.33
CA PHE A 75 2.56 2.39 -13.66
C PHE A 75 3.06 1.94 -12.29
N LYS A 76 2.16 1.98 -11.30
CA LYS A 76 2.44 1.39 -10.00
C LYS A 76 2.38 -0.14 -10.11
N ALA A 77 3.34 -0.81 -9.49
CA ALA A 77 3.40 -2.26 -9.42
C ALA A 77 3.74 -2.70 -7.99
N SER A 78 3.33 -3.91 -7.66
CA SER A 78 3.73 -4.64 -6.47
C SER A 78 4.23 -6.02 -6.90
N PHE A 79 5.13 -6.60 -6.13
CA PHE A 79 5.75 -7.88 -6.42
C PHE A 79 5.54 -8.81 -5.21
N SER A 80 5.16 -10.05 -5.48
CA SER A 80 4.98 -11.12 -4.49
C SER A 80 5.54 -12.43 -5.05
N GLU A 81 5.86 -13.37 -4.16
CA GLU A 81 6.25 -14.73 -4.54
C GLU A 81 5.04 -15.67 -4.76
N GLU A 82 3.84 -15.21 -4.40
CA GLU A 82 2.56 -15.90 -4.68
C GLU A 82 2.16 -15.86 -6.16
#